data_AF-A0A3D5KTS8-F1
#
_entry.id   AF-A0A3D5KTS8-F1
#
_cell.length_a   1.000
_cell.length_b   1.000
_cell.length_c   1.000
_cell.angle_alpha   90.00
_cell.angle_beta   90.00
_cell.angle_gamma   90.00
#
_symmetry.space_group_name_H-M   'P 1'
#
loop_
_entity.id
_entity.type
_entity.pdbx_description
1 polymer ?
#
loop_
_entity_poly.entity_id
_entity_poly.type
_entity_poly.pdbx_seq_one_letter_code
_entity_poly.pdbx_strand_id
1 'polypeptide(L)' 'MKKRTASSMMEKGFIVDLTFHNVPASLFTEFTEKIVKPYFKGNVNFAIQDLIQKALAEQEFVHSHITHFRNCKYT' A
#
# COMPACT_ATOMS: atom_id res chain seq x y z
N MET A 1 -27.16 0.43 -29.67
CA MET A 1 -26.89 1.24 -28.45
C MET A 1 -25.41 1.12 -28.11
N LYS A 2 -24.62 2.19 -28.25
CA LYS A 2 -23.19 2.23 -27.92
C LYS A 2 -23.01 2.86 -26.54
N LYS A 3 -22.54 2.09 -25.54
CA LYS A 3 -21.84 2.64 -24.37
C LYS A 3 -20.73 1.68 -23.93
N ARG A 4 -19.55 1.98 -24.49
CA ARG A 4 -18.21 1.98 -23.89
C ARG A 4 -17.90 0.82 -22.96
N THR A 5 -17.21 -0.16 -23.52
CA THR A 5 -16.10 -0.87 -22.89
C THR A 5 -15.41 0.02 -21.87
N ALA A 6 -15.69 -0.22 -20.58
CA ALA A 6 -14.86 0.31 -19.51
C ALA A 6 -13.49 -0.31 -19.71
N SER A 7 -12.57 0.55 -20.13
CA SER A 7 -11.21 0.24 -20.50
C SER A 7 -10.50 -0.45 -19.33
N SER A 8 -10.37 -1.77 -19.40
CA SER A 8 -9.40 -2.52 -18.60
C SER A 8 -8.00 -2.27 -19.18
N MET A 9 -7.56 -1.00 -19.16
CA MET A 9 -6.21 -0.53 -19.45
C MET A 9 -5.52 -0.03 -18.18
N MET A 10 -5.90 -0.54 -17.00
CA MET A 10 -5.27 -0.17 -15.72
C MET A 10 -3.99 -0.98 -15.42
N GLU A 11 -3.49 -1.75 -16.38
CA GLU A 11 -2.42 -2.74 -16.14
C GLU A 11 -1.14 -2.43 -16.91
N LYS A 12 -0.54 -1.26 -16.63
CA LYS A 12 0.91 -0.96 -16.72
C LYS A 12 1.13 0.55 -16.86
N GLY A 13 1.84 1.13 -15.89
CA GLY A 13 2.90 2.07 -16.25
C GLY A 13 2.69 3.55 -15.97
N PHE A 14 1.94 3.93 -14.93
CA PHE A 14 2.10 5.26 -14.36
C PHE A 14 2.98 5.17 -13.12
N ILE A 15 4.29 5.34 -13.32
CA ILE A 15 5.26 5.54 -12.25
C ILE A 15 5.18 7.02 -11.88
N VAL A 16 5.01 7.29 -10.59
CA VAL A 16 5.05 8.65 -10.05
C VAL A 16 6.32 8.81 -9.23
N ASP A 17 7.00 9.94 -9.42
CA ASP A 17 8.09 10.32 -8.54
C ASP A 17 7.51 10.85 -7.23
N LEU A 18 7.92 10.25 -6.12
CA LEU A 18 7.45 10.60 -4.79
C LEU A 18 8.57 11.34 -4.04
N THR A 19 8.27 12.55 -3.58
CA THR A 19 9.14 13.31 -2.67
C THR A 19 8.46 13.43 -1.32
N PHE A 20 9.16 13.02 -0.26
CA PHE A 20 8.67 13.19 1.10
C PHE A 20 9.11 14.55 1.64
N HIS A 21 8.13 15.38 2.01
CA HIS A 21 8.38 16.63 2.70
C HIS A 21 8.22 16.45 4.21
N ASN A 22 9.01 17.19 4.98
CA ASN A 22 8.92 17.27 6.44
C ASN A 22 9.12 15.92 7.16
N VAL A 23 9.83 14.97 6.55
CA VAL A 23 10.25 13.73 7.22
C VAL A 23 11.59 13.97 7.93
N PRO A 24 11.68 13.73 9.25
CA PRO A 24 12.95 13.84 9.97
C PRO A 24 13.99 12.91 9.37
N ALA A 25 15.20 13.43 9.11
CA ALA A 25 16.30 12.63 8.58
C ALA A 25 16.65 11.44 9.50
N SER A 26 16.56 11.63 10.83
CA SER A 26 16.77 10.56 11.80
C SER A 26 15.82 9.39 11.59
N LEU A 27 14.54 9.67 11.36
CA LEU A 27 13.52 8.64 11.12
C LEU A 27 13.81 7.87 9.82
N PHE A 28 14.21 8.56 8.76
CA PHE A 28 14.57 7.91 7.50
C PHE A 28 15.85 7.07 7.61
N THR A 29 16.85 7.55 8.36
CA THR A 29 18.08 6.79 8.65
C THR A 29 17.77 5.53 9.43
N GLU A 30 16.98 5.63 10.51
CA GLU A 30 16.59 4.47 11.32
C GLU A 30 15.78 3.47 10.49
N PHE A 31 14.85 3.93 9.67
CA PHE A 31 14.12 3.08 8.74
C PHE A 31 15.07 2.34 7.80
N THR A 32 16.05 3.04 7.23
CA THR A 32 17.02 2.45 6.30
C THR A 32 17.87 1.39 6.99
N GLU A 33 18.37 1.66 8.20
CA GLU A 33 19.25 0.76 8.94
C GLU A 33 18.53 -0.45 9.52
N LYS A 34 17.38 -0.22 10.16
CA LYS A 34 16.67 -1.26 10.91
C LYS A 34 15.70 -2.06 10.05
N ILE A 35 15.18 -1.47 8.96
CA ILE A 35 14.17 -2.12 8.12
C ILE A 35 14.72 -2.44 6.73
N VAL A 36 15.18 -1.43 6.00
CA VAL A 36 15.51 -1.59 4.57
C VAL A 36 16.73 -2.49 4.36
N LYS A 37 17.83 -2.27 5.08
CA LYS A 37 19.04 -3.10 4.98
C LYS A 37 18.77 -4.59 5.28
N PRO A 38 18.20 -4.96 6.45
CA PRO A 38 18.04 -6.37 6.81
C PRO A 38 16.96 -7.10 6.00
N TYR A 39 15.82 -6.46 5.70
CA TYR A 39 14.67 -7.15 5.12
C TYR A 39 14.49 -6.89 3.62
N PHE A 40 15.08 -5.82 3.09
CA PHE A 40 14.88 -5.38 1.70
C PHE A 40 16.21 -5.20 0.94
N LYS A 41 17.31 -5.76 1.45
CA LYS A 41 18.65 -5.72 0.82
C LYS A 41 19.12 -4.29 0.50
N GLY A 42 18.70 -3.31 1.30
CA GLY A 42 19.03 -1.90 1.08
C GLY A 42 18.22 -1.20 -0.02
N ASN A 43 17.25 -1.89 -0.67
CA ASN A 43 16.40 -1.27 -1.68
C ASN A 43 15.21 -0.53 -1.04
N VAL A 44 15.37 0.78 -0.87
CA VAL A 44 14.36 1.66 -0.26
C VAL A 44 13.07 1.70 -1.08
N ASN A 45 13.17 1.78 -2.41
CA ASN A 45 12.00 1.87 -3.28
C ASN A 45 11.13 0.61 -3.17
N PHE A 46 11.77 -0.57 -3.19
CA PHE A 46 11.08 -1.84 -3.01
C PHE A 46 10.44 -1.94 -1.62
N ALA A 47 11.16 -1.51 -0.57
CA ALA A 47 10.63 -1.50 0.79
C ALA A 47 9.37 -0.62 0.91
N ILE A 48 9.39 0.58 0.35
CA ILE A 48 8.23 1.49 0.38
C ILE A 48 7.04 0.89 -0.37
N GLN A 49 7.27 0.35 -1.57
CA GLN A 49 6.19 -0.28 -2.36
C GLN A 49 5.56 -1.48 -1.64
N ASP A 50 6.38 -2.38 -1.12
CA ASP A 50 5.92 -3.57 -0.39
C ASP A 50 5.16 -3.19 0.90
N LEU A 51 5.66 -2.24 1.67
CA LEU A 51 4.99 -1.79 2.90
C LEU A 51 3.65 -1.11 2.62
N ILE A 52 3.55 -0.32 1.55
CA ILE A 52 2.28 0.28 1.11
C ILE A 52 1.29 -0.82 0.72
N GLN A 53 1.73 -1.82 -0.07
CA GLN A 53 0.87 -2.92 -0.48
C GLN A 53 0.35 -3.73 0.72
N LYS A 54 1.22 -4.01 1.70
CA LYS A 54 0.83 -4.70 2.93
C LYS A 54 -0.18 -3.91 3.76
N ALA A 55 0.03 -2.59 3.90
CA ALA A 55 -0.90 -1.73 4.62
C ALA A 55 -2.28 -1.69 3.97
N LEU A 56 -2.34 -1.64 2.63
CA LEU A 56 -3.60 -1.69 1.89
C LEU A 56 -4.31 -3.04 2.04
N ALA A 57 -3.57 -4.15 1.92
CA ALA A 57 -4.13 -5.50 2.09
C ALA A 57 -4.67 -5.71 3.52
N GLU A 58 -3.97 -5.20 4.54
CA GLU A 58 -4.44 -5.24 5.92
C GLU A 58 -5.73 -4.41 6.09
N GLN A 59 -5.79 -3.21 5.53
CA GLN A 59 -6.98 -2.37 5.57
C GLN A 59 -8.19 -3.07 4.91
N GLU A 60 -8.00 -3.69 3.74
CA GLU A 60 -9.05 -4.44 3.04
C GLU A 60 -9.53 -5.66 3.86
N PHE A 61 -8.59 -6.37 4.49
CA PHE A 61 -8.91 -7.48 5.39
C PHE A 61 -9.76 -7.01 6.58
N VAL A 62 -9.33 -5.95 7.26
CA VAL A 62 -10.04 -5.37 8.41
C VAL A 62 -11.43 -4.90 8.01
N HIS A 63 -11.56 -4.20 6.88
CA HIS A 63 -12.85 -3.67 6.42
C HIS A 63 -13.83 -4.78 6.02
N SER A 64 -13.37 -5.83 5.33
CA SER A 64 -14.19 -6.97 4.93
C SER A 64 -14.65 -7.84 6.12
N HIS A 65 -13.77 -8.04 7.11
CA HIS A 65 -14.07 -8.91 8.24
C HIS A 65 -14.85 -8.21 9.36
N ILE A 66 -14.59 -6.93 9.66
CA ILE A 66 -15.31 -6.22 10.74
C ILE A 66 -16.75 -5.86 10.32
N THR A 67 -17.00 -5.59 9.03
CA THR A 67 -18.36 -5.30 8.56
C THR A 67 -19.26 -6.54 8.52
N HIS A 68 -18.70 -7.75 8.31
CA HIS A 68 -19.48 -8.99 8.33
C HIS A 68 -20.02 -9.35 9.72
N PHE A 69 -19.30 -9.05 10.81
CA PHE A 69 -19.77 -9.35 12.16
C PHE A 69 -20.90 -8.44 12.66
N ARG A 70 -21.09 -7.25 12.09
CA ARG A 70 -22.17 -6.33 12.52
C ARG A 70 -23.54 -6.69 11.94
N ASN A 71 -23.58 -7.38 10.80
CA ASN A 71 -24.85 -7.71 10.14
C ASN A 71 -25.46 -9.07 10.57
N CYS A 72 -24.78 -9.84 11.42
CA CYS A 72 -25.28 -11.14 11.88
C CYS A 72 -26.05 -11.10 13.22
N LYS A 73 -26.57 -9.93 13.64
CA LYS A 73 -27.37 -9.79 14.87
C LYS A 73 -28.83 -9.39 14.64
N TYR A 74 -29.49 -9.89 13.59
CA TYR A 74 -30.96 -9.87 13.50
C TYR A 74 -31.46 -11.00 12.58
N THR A 75 -31.50 -12.22 13.12
CA THR A 75 -32.42 -13.29 12.68
C THR A 75 -32.84 -14.08 13.92
#